data_AF-A0A858RG71-F1
#
_entry.id   AF-A0A858RG71-F1
#
_cell.length_a   1.000
_cell.length_b   1.000
_cell.length_c   1.000
_cell.angle_alpha   90.00
_cell.angle_beta   90.00
_cell.angle_gamma   90.00
#
_symmetry.space_group_name_H-M   'P 1'
#
loop_
_entity.id
_entity.type
_entity.pdbx_description
1 polymer ?
#
loop_
_entity_poly.entity_id
_entity_poly.type
_entity_poly.pdbx_seq_one_letter_code
_entity_poly.pdbx_strand_id
1 'polypeptide(L)'
;MKAALVSALLLSLVLPVSAQVKRAERKSLIDRDPDVVHLAEHVKEPIELKVIKDATVFSDKNGKTRLGTIKADQVVVLEAMTEKAYKVRGQGVKQGISGWVGPHAFASKDPDFVENLKKLHKRQLEVQALIEAKELAIGMTPEEVAKSRGNPVKTQVKQTEKGQTGRWEYVEYEQVTHYNYVRDPISGQVFRQAAYTTQVEKGKTVVEFEDGVVTSLEESEQRTASPVKIVVPPVVFVW
;
A
#
# COMPACT_ATOMS: atom_id res chain seq x y z
N MET A 1 73.24 11.44 -6.35
CA MET A 1 72.38 11.41 -7.56
C MET A 1 71.63 10.08 -7.59
N LYS A 2 70.35 10.10 -7.99
CA LYS A 2 69.31 9.03 -7.94
C LYS A 2 68.57 9.01 -6.58
N ALA A 3 67.59 9.89 -6.36
CA ALA A 3 66.24 9.93 -6.96
C ALA A 3 65.46 8.64 -6.60
N ALA A 4 64.57 8.72 -5.60
CA ALA A 4 63.15 9.02 -5.79
C ALA A 4 62.35 7.75 -6.13
N LEU A 5 61.85 7.02 -5.12
CA LEU A 5 60.80 6.02 -5.32
C LEU A 5 60.27 5.37 -4.03
N VAL A 6 59.83 6.13 -3.02
CA VAL A 6 59.00 5.50 -1.95
C VAL A 6 57.87 6.40 -1.44
N SER A 7 57.99 7.72 -1.49
CA SER A 7 57.10 8.59 -0.70
C SER A 7 55.89 9.19 -1.44
N ALA A 8 55.45 8.61 -2.56
CA ALA A 8 54.35 9.16 -3.38
C ALA A 8 53.13 8.22 -3.55
N LEU A 9 53.03 7.15 -2.74
CA LEU A 9 51.94 6.18 -2.85
C LEU A 9 51.25 5.90 -1.50
N LEU A 10 51.02 6.93 -0.69
CA LEU A 10 50.27 6.80 0.58
C LEU A 10 49.41 8.02 0.91
N LEU A 11 49.19 8.93 -0.05
CA LEU A 11 48.49 10.20 0.17
C LEU A 11 47.26 10.41 -0.74
N SER A 12 46.60 9.33 -1.17
CA SER A 12 45.47 9.42 -2.12
C SER A 12 44.25 8.54 -1.80
N LEU A 13 44.11 8.01 -0.58
CA LEU A 13 42.98 7.13 -0.23
C LEU A 13 42.19 7.53 1.02
N VAL A 14 42.04 8.83 1.26
CA VAL A 14 41.03 9.35 2.20
C VAL A 14 40.14 10.35 1.49
N LEU A 15 39.40 9.87 0.48
CA LEU A 15 38.15 10.51 0.11
C LEU A 15 37.07 9.87 0.98
N PRO A 16 36.41 10.61 1.90
CA PRO A 16 35.19 10.10 2.49
C PRO A 16 34.19 10.02 1.32
N VAL A 17 33.93 8.79 0.86
CA VAL A 17 32.74 8.50 0.08
C VAL A 17 31.59 8.77 1.01
N SER A 18 31.12 10.02 1.00
CA SER A 18 29.82 10.41 1.51
C SER A 18 28.80 9.72 0.62
N ALA A 19 28.60 8.43 0.85
CA ALA A 19 27.42 7.73 0.40
C ALA A 19 26.25 8.46 1.07
N GLN A 20 25.69 9.45 0.38
CA GLN A 20 24.31 9.86 0.58
C GLN A 20 23.46 8.66 0.19
N VAL A 21 23.42 7.67 1.08
CA VAL A 21 22.28 6.79 1.19
C VAL A 21 21.15 7.76 1.50
N LYS A 22 20.36 8.10 0.47
CA LYS A 22 18.98 8.51 0.66
C LYS A 22 18.39 7.38 1.49
N ARG A 23 18.44 7.52 2.82
CA ARG A 23 17.69 6.67 3.72
C ARG A 23 16.26 6.86 3.24
N ALA A 24 15.72 5.84 2.60
CA ALA A 24 14.28 5.69 2.56
C ALA A 24 13.81 5.91 3.99
N GLU A 25 12.97 6.92 4.21
CA GLU A 25 12.47 7.24 5.54
C GLU A 25 12.05 5.92 6.18
N ARG A 26 12.72 5.57 7.29
CA ARG A 26 12.32 4.40 8.07
C ARG A 26 10.91 4.68 8.56
N LYS A 27 9.92 4.15 7.86
CA LYS A 27 8.52 4.16 8.29
C LYS A 27 8.49 3.43 9.63
N SER A 28 8.29 4.19 10.70
CA SER A 28 8.16 3.67 12.05
C SER A 28 7.00 2.67 12.09
N LEU A 29 7.29 1.42 12.48
CA LEU A 29 6.28 0.37 12.69
C LEU A 29 5.39 0.61 13.92
N ILE A 30 5.60 1.72 14.64
CA ILE A 30 5.00 2.00 15.95
C ILE A 30 3.64 2.72 15.82
N ASP A 31 3.30 3.26 14.65
CA ASP A 31 2.11 4.14 14.46
C ASP A 31 1.06 3.58 13.48
N ARG A 32 0.86 2.26 13.41
CA ARG A 32 -0.26 1.67 12.63
C ARG A 32 -1.46 1.40 13.54
N ASP A 33 -2.05 2.49 14.00
CA ASP A 33 -3.36 2.48 14.63
C ASP A 33 -4.43 2.18 13.56
N PRO A 34 -5.31 1.17 13.73
CA PRO A 34 -6.26 0.76 12.70
C PRO A 34 -7.25 1.86 12.29
N ASP A 35 -7.50 2.84 13.17
CA ASP A 35 -8.40 3.95 12.86
C ASP A 35 -7.75 5.07 12.05
N VAL A 36 -6.42 5.04 11.92
CA VAL A 36 -5.61 6.10 11.31
C VAL A 36 -5.22 5.72 9.89
N VAL A 37 -5.73 6.49 8.94
CA VAL A 37 -5.39 6.33 7.52
C VAL A 37 -4.26 7.30 7.18
N HIS A 38 -3.11 6.75 6.76
CA HIS A 38 -1.94 7.53 6.34
C HIS A 38 -2.00 7.83 4.84
N LEU A 39 -2.21 9.09 4.48
CA LEU A 39 -2.57 9.46 3.11
C LEU A 39 -1.41 9.33 2.12
N ALA A 40 -0.17 9.43 2.59
CA ALA A 40 1.03 9.22 1.76
C ALA A 40 1.11 7.80 1.15
N GLU A 41 0.36 6.82 1.67
CA GLU A 41 0.34 5.46 1.12
C GLU A 41 -0.76 5.23 0.09
N HIS A 42 -1.72 6.16 -0.01
CA HIS A 42 -2.95 5.97 -0.79
C HIS A 42 -3.21 7.09 -1.80
N VAL A 43 -2.57 8.24 -1.63
CA VAL A 43 -2.69 9.40 -2.53
C VAL A 43 -1.31 9.74 -3.07
N LYS A 44 -1.20 9.89 -4.40
CA LYS A 44 0.07 10.17 -5.09
C LYS A 44 0.59 11.58 -4.81
N GLU A 45 -0.33 12.53 -4.69
CA GLU A 45 -0.02 13.95 -4.50
C GLU A 45 -0.34 14.37 -3.05
N PRO A 46 0.54 15.14 -2.39
CA PRO A 46 0.28 15.65 -1.05
C PRO A 46 -0.97 16.54 -1.03
N ILE A 47 -1.86 16.27 -0.08
CA ILE A 47 -3.07 17.07 0.10
C ILE A 47 -2.74 18.32 0.91
N GLU A 48 -2.84 19.48 0.29
CA GLU A 48 -2.64 20.78 0.92
C GLU A 48 -3.95 21.34 1.48
N LEU A 49 -3.93 21.80 2.73
CA LEU A 49 -5.06 22.41 3.42
C LEU A 49 -4.75 23.85 3.81
N LYS A 50 -5.73 24.75 3.65
CA LYS A 50 -5.63 26.10 4.18
C LYS A 50 -6.20 26.16 5.59
N VAL A 51 -5.44 26.71 6.51
CA VAL A 51 -5.88 26.94 7.89
C VAL A 51 -6.73 28.21 7.94
N ILE A 52 -7.98 28.11 8.40
CA ILE A 52 -8.89 29.27 8.49
C ILE A 52 -8.75 29.98 9.84
N LYS A 53 -8.45 29.23 10.89
CA LYS A 53 -8.42 29.71 12.27
C LYS A 53 -7.21 29.15 12.99
N ASP A 54 -6.69 29.95 13.93
CA ASP A 54 -5.62 29.51 14.82
C ASP A 54 -6.03 28.21 15.52
N ALA A 55 -5.22 27.18 15.33
CA ALA A 55 -5.56 25.82 15.72
C ALA A 55 -4.50 25.24 16.64
N THR A 56 -4.95 24.65 17.75
CA THR A 56 -4.05 23.96 18.67
C THR A 56 -3.66 22.61 18.08
N VAL A 57 -2.36 22.33 18.07
CA VAL A 57 -1.80 21.07 17.59
C VAL A 57 -1.53 20.15 18.77
N PHE A 58 -1.95 18.90 18.65
CA PHE A 58 -1.80 17.87 19.67
C PHE A 58 -0.86 16.75 19.24
N SER A 59 -0.23 16.06 20.19
CA SER A 59 0.64 14.89 19.89
C SER A 59 -0.16 13.66 19.47
N ASP A 60 -1.35 13.49 20.03
CA ASP A 60 -2.17 12.29 19.89
C ASP A 60 -3.52 12.61 19.24
N LYS A 61 -4.11 11.60 18.59
CA LYS A 61 -5.46 11.68 17.99
C LYS A 61 -6.55 12.11 18.97
N ASN A 62 -6.33 11.87 20.28
CA ASN A 62 -7.26 12.18 21.35
C ASN A 62 -7.09 13.58 21.97
N GLY A 63 -6.08 14.36 21.56
CA GLY A 63 -5.92 15.74 22.03
C GLY A 63 -5.38 15.89 23.46
N LYS A 64 -4.68 14.89 24.01
CA LYS A 64 -4.22 14.91 25.42
C LYS A 64 -3.07 15.88 25.67
N THR A 65 -2.08 15.92 24.78
CA THR A 65 -0.89 16.75 24.96
C THR A 65 -0.80 17.81 23.87
N ARG A 66 -0.74 19.08 24.28
CA ARG A 66 -0.58 20.23 23.39
C ARG A 66 0.89 20.37 22.97
N LEU A 67 1.15 20.34 21.66
CA LEU A 67 2.48 20.58 21.09
C LEU A 67 2.70 22.05 20.72
N GLY A 68 1.64 22.74 20.29
CA GLY A 68 1.75 24.13 19.87
C GLY A 68 0.47 24.66 19.24
N THR A 69 0.63 25.71 18.44
CA THR A 69 -0.45 26.34 17.68
C THR A 69 0.03 26.60 16.26
N ILE A 70 -0.84 26.35 15.28
CA ILE A 70 -0.68 26.75 13.88
C ILE A 70 -1.51 28.00 13.66
N LYS A 71 -0.96 28.99 12.95
CA LYS A 71 -1.63 30.26 12.67
C LYS A 71 -2.61 30.12 11.50
N ALA A 72 -3.65 30.94 11.50
CA ALA A 72 -4.55 31.11 10.37
C ALA A 72 -3.80 31.56 9.08
N ASP A 73 -4.41 31.31 7.94
CA ASP A 73 -3.93 31.59 6.57
C ASP A 73 -2.67 30.85 6.12
N GLN A 74 -2.27 29.82 6.87
CA GLN A 74 -1.17 28.96 6.50
C GLN A 74 -1.62 27.79 5.63
N VAL A 75 -0.78 27.39 4.68
CA VAL A 75 -0.92 26.12 3.94
C VAL A 75 -0.17 25.02 4.69
N VAL A 76 -0.87 23.92 4.98
CA VAL A 76 -0.31 22.75 5.67
C VAL A 76 -0.52 21.49 4.85
N VAL A 77 0.36 20.51 5.03
CA VAL A 77 0.25 19.21 4.34
C VAL A 77 -0.46 18.22 5.25
N LEU A 78 -1.49 17.55 4.74
CA LEU A 78 -2.22 16.52 5.44
C LEU A 78 -1.47 15.17 5.33
N GLU A 79 -1.03 14.63 6.46
CA GLU A 79 -0.23 13.39 6.51
C GLU A 79 -1.08 12.15 6.78
N ALA A 80 -2.00 12.28 7.74
CA ALA A 80 -2.87 11.20 8.16
C ALA A 80 -4.21 11.75 8.65
N MET A 81 -5.22 10.89 8.70
CA MET A 81 -6.55 11.28 9.13
C MET A 81 -7.24 10.19 9.94
N THR A 82 -8.13 10.66 10.81
CA THR A 82 -9.20 9.89 11.45
C THR A 82 -10.52 10.59 11.13
N GLU A 83 -11.64 10.00 11.55
CA GLU A 83 -12.96 10.63 11.38
C GLU A 83 -13.05 12.02 12.05
N LYS A 84 -12.33 12.23 13.16
CA LYS A 84 -12.49 13.42 14.03
C LYS A 84 -11.26 14.31 14.11
N ALA A 85 -10.09 13.84 13.68
CA ALA A 85 -8.83 14.56 13.79
C ALA A 85 -7.93 14.29 12.59
N TYR A 86 -7.22 15.33 12.14
CA TYR A 86 -6.33 15.32 11.00
C TYR A 86 -4.90 15.58 11.46
N LYS A 87 -3.97 14.72 11.08
CA LYS A 87 -2.54 14.91 11.33
C LYS A 87 -1.97 15.75 10.20
N VAL A 88 -1.53 16.96 10.54
CA VAL A 88 -0.98 17.91 9.57
C VAL A 88 0.46 18.26 9.91
N ARG A 89 1.25 18.56 8.88
CA ARG A 89 2.59 19.12 8.99
C ARG A 89 2.60 20.54 8.46
N GLY A 90 3.04 21.47 9.29
CA GLY A 90 3.12 22.90 8.97
C GLY A 90 4.25 23.60 9.71
N GLN A 91 4.38 24.90 9.52
CA GLN A 91 5.26 25.74 10.33
C GLN A 91 4.51 26.23 11.57
N GLY A 92 4.98 25.89 12.76
CA GLY A 92 4.49 26.47 13.99
C GLY A 92 5.14 27.81 14.30
N VAL A 93 4.76 28.38 15.45
CA VAL A 93 5.24 29.70 15.92
C VAL A 93 6.77 29.80 16.03
N LYS A 94 7.48 28.68 16.26
CA LYS A 94 8.95 28.65 16.42
C LYS A 94 9.69 27.78 15.41
N GLN A 95 9.14 26.64 15.00
CA GLN A 95 9.74 25.65 14.07
C GLN A 95 8.63 24.82 13.38
N GLY A 96 8.99 23.93 12.45
CA GLY A 96 8.05 22.97 11.84
C GLY A 96 7.38 22.08 12.91
N ILE A 97 6.04 22.00 12.88
CA ILE A 97 5.22 21.20 13.79
C ILE A 97 4.44 20.18 12.97
N SER A 98 4.48 18.90 13.38
CA SER A 98 3.55 17.86 12.94
C SER A 98 2.70 17.42 14.13
N GLY A 99 1.39 17.33 13.93
CA GLY A 99 0.49 16.82 14.96
C GLY A 99 -0.97 16.90 14.56
N TRP A 100 -1.84 16.52 15.49
CA TRP A 100 -3.27 16.34 15.28
C TRP A 100 -4.03 17.64 15.53
N VAL A 101 -4.95 17.95 14.61
CA VAL A 101 -5.79 19.13 14.60
C VAL A 101 -7.21 18.74 14.20
N GLY A 102 -8.21 19.41 14.76
CA GLY A 102 -9.61 19.16 14.40
C GLY A 102 -9.94 19.65 12.97
N PRO A 103 -10.83 18.95 12.23
CA PRO A 103 -11.23 19.33 10.86
C PRO A 103 -11.77 20.75 10.72
N HIS A 104 -12.41 21.29 11.77
CA HIS A 104 -13.00 22.63 11.81
C HIS A 104 -11.99 23.78 11.62
N ALA A 105 -10.69 23.50 11.74
CA ALA A 105 -9.62 24.48 11.53
C ALA A 105 -9.26 24.67 10.05
N PHE A 106 -9.72 23.81 9.16
CA PHE A 106 -9.28 23.76 7.76
C PHE A 106 -10.40 24.11 6.79
N ALA A 107 -10.04 24.80 5.71
CA ALA A 107 -10.82 24.92 4.48
C ALA A 107 -10.02 24.31 3.33
N SER A 108 -10.75 23.75 2.38
CA SER A 108 -10.25 23.48 1.03
C SER A 108 -10.94 24.42 0.04
N LYS A 109 -10.38 24.54 -1.16
CA LYS A 109 -11.02 25.24 -2.28
C LYS A 109 -12.34 24.57 -2.67
N ASP A 110 -12.40 23.24 -2.51
CA ASP A 110 -13.58 22.45 -2.85
C ASP A 110 -14.57 22.40 -1.68
N PRO A 111 -15.86 22.72 -1.91
CA PRO A 111 -16.89 22.70 -0.87
C PRO A 111 -17.12 21.27 -0.34
N ASP A 112 -17.00 20.25 -1.19
CA ASP A 112 -17.26 18.85 -0.86
C ASP A 112 -16.01 18.12 -0.33
N PHE A 113 -14.91 18.83 -0.14
CA PHE A 113 -13.62 18.25 0.22
C PHE A 113 -13.66 17.43 1.51
N VAL A 114 -14.32 17.95 2.55
CA VAL A 114 -14.44 17.27 3.85
C VAL A 114 -15.27 15.99 3.71
N GLU A 115 -16.32 16.01 2.88
CA GLU A 115 -17.12 14.82 2.60
C GLU A 115 -16.33 13.78 1.82
N ASN A 116 -15.57 14.22 0.82
CA ASN A 116 -14.68 13.39 0.01
C ASN A 116 -13.58 12.73 0.86
N LEU A 117 -12.98 13.47 1.81
CA LEU A 117 -12.06 12.90 2.80
C LEU A 117 -12.73 11.84 3.67
N LYS A 118 -13.95 12.10 4.16
CA LYS A 118 -14.70 11.10 4.95
C LYS A 118 -15.03 9.85 4.14
N LYS A 119 -15.42 10.01 2.88
CA LYS A 119 -15.65 8.88 1.95
C LYS A 119 -14.37 8.09 1.75
N LEU A 120 -13.24 8.76 1.55
CA LEU A 120 -11.92 8.11 1.45
C LEU A 120 -11.61 7.32 2.72
N HIS A 121 -11.76 7.92 3.90
CA HIS A 121 -11.47 7.25 5.17
C HIS A 121 -12.30 5.96 5.34
N LYS A 122 -13.62 6.04 5.11
CA LYS A 122 -14.51 4.87 5.17
C LYS A 122 -14.10 3.79 4.17
N ARG A 123 -13.85 4.19 2.91
CA ARG A 123 -13.35 3.27 1.88
C ARG A 123 -12.07 2.58 2.33
N GLN A 124 -11.11 3.31 2.89
CA GLN A 124 -9.82 2.73 3.28
C GLN A 124 -9.96 1.70 4.41
N LEU A 125 -10.86 1.94 5.39
CA LEU A 125 -11.16 0.94 6.42
C LEU A 125 -11.77 -0.33 5.83
N GLU A 126 -12.73 -0.19 4.91
CA GLU A 126 -13.34 -1.33 4.21
C GLU A 126 -12.32 -2.11 3.39
N VAL A 127 -11.50 -1.42 2.59
CA VAL A 127 -10.43 -2.01 1.78
C VAL A 127 -9.40 -2.71 2.65
N GLN A 128 -8.99 -2.10 3.77
CA GLN A 128 -8.05 -2.71 4.69
C GLN A 128 -8.60 -4.00 5.29
N ALA A 129 -9.86 -4.00 5.72
CA ALA A 129 -10.52 -5.22 6.22
C ALA A 129 -10.56 -6.32 5.16
N LEU A 130 -10.79 -5.98 3.89
CA LEU A 130 -10.75 -6.95 2.78
C LEU A 130 -9.35 -7.49 2.51
N ILE A 131 -8.32 -6.64 2.57
CA ILE A 131 -6.92 -7.06 2.40
C ILE A 131 -6.52 -8.01 3.54
N GLU A 132 -6.89 -7.70 4.77
CA GLU A 132 -6.63 -8.56 5.93
C GLU A 132 -7.35 -9.93 5.81
N ALA A 133 -8.57 -9.93 5.29
CA ALA A 133 -9.33 -11.14 4.98
C ALA A 133 -8.85 -11.89 3.71
N LYS A 134 -7.93 -11.30 2.93
CA LYS A 134 -7.51 -11.77 1.59
C LYS A 134 -8.67 -11.94 0.61
N GLU A 135 -9.68 -11.09 0.74
CA GLU A 135 -10.85 -11.07 -0.14
C GLU A 135 -10.68 -10.04 -1.25
N LEU A 136 -11.44 -10.24 -2.33
CA LEU A 136 -11.49 -9.32 -3.47
C LEU A 136 -12.87 -8.67 -3.53
N ALA A 137 -12.90 -7.42 -3.96
CA ALA A 137 -14.12 -6.67 -4.15
C ALA A 137 -14.08 -5.84 -5.43
N ILE A 138 -15.25 -5.63 -6.02
CA ILE A 138 -15.44 -4.67 -7.11
C ILE A 138 -15.17 -3.27 -6.54
N GLY A 139 -14.50 -2.41 -7.31
CA GLY A 139 -14.12 -1.08 -6.87
C GLY A 139 -12.72 -0.99 -6.26
N MET A 140 -12.00 -2.11 -6.05
CA MET A 140 -10.60 -2.08 -5.60
C MET A 140 -9.67 -1.62 -6.74
N THR A 141 -8.51 -1.07 -6.38
CA THR A 141 -7.45 -0.74 -7.34
C THR A 141 -6.51 -1.95 -7.55
N PRO A 142 -5.77 -2.03 -8.67
CA PRO A 142 -4.78 -3.08 -8.90
C PRO A 142 -3.77 -3.24 -7.76
N GLU A 143 -3.35 -2.12 -7.15
CA GLU A 143 -2.42 -2.13 -6.02
C GLU A 143 -3.04 -2.74 -4.75
N GLU A 144 -4.31 -2.45 -4.48
CA GLU A 144 -5.05 -3.04 -3.37
C GLU A 144 -5.30 -4.54 -3.59
N VAL A 145 -5.62 -4.94 -4.82
CA VAL A 145 -5.79 -6.35 -5.22
C VAL A 145 -4.48 -7.12 -5.04
N ALA A 146 -3.36 -6.54 -5.48
CA ALA A 146 -2.04 -7.15 -5.30
C ALA A 146 -1.65 -7.27 -3.82
N LYS A 147 -2.04 -6.32 -2.96
CA LYS A 147 -1.83 -6.43 -1.50
C LYS A 147 -2.69 -7.53 -0.87
N SER A 148 -3.92 -7.75 -1.35
CA SER A 148 -4.84 -8.76 -0.84
C SER A 148 -4.45 -10.20 -1.26
N ARG A 149 -4.26 -10.42 -2.57
CA ARG A 149 -4.05 -11.76 -3.15
C ARG A 149 -2.61 -12.06 -3.58
N GLY A 150 -1.73 -11.07 -3.52
CA GLY A 150 -0.36 -11.19 -4.01
C GLY A 150 -0.26 -10.98 -5.52
N ASN A 151 0.85 -11.43 -6.08
CA ASN A 151 1.13 -11.25 -7.50
C ASN A 151 0.31 -12.23 -8.36
N PRO A 152 -0.33 -11.75 -9.43
CA PRO A 152 -1.04 -12.62 -10.37
C PRO A 152 -0.07 -13.51 -11.15
N VAL A 153 -0.59 -14.64 -11.63
CA VAL A 153 0.17 -15.58 -12.48
C VAL A 153 0.27 -15.05 -13.91
N LYS A 154 -0.81 -14.44 -14.41
CA LYS A 154 -0.85 -13.81 -15.73
C LYS A 154 -1.44 -12.41 -15.63
N THR A 155 -0.85 -11.48 -16.36
CA THR A 155 -1.33 -10.11 -16.51
C THR A 155 -1.52 -9.77 -17.98
N GLN A 156 -2.63 -9.16 -18.30
CA GLN A 156 -2.91 -8.58 -19.61
C GLN A 156 -3.35 -7.13 -19.41
N VAL A 157 -2.78 -6.24 -20.21
CA VAL A 157 -3.18 -4.83 -20.24
C VAL A 157 -3.44 -4.47 -21.68
N LYS A 158 -4.62 -3.92 -21.94
CA LYS A 158 -5.03 -3.45 -23.26
C LYS A 158 -5.40 -1.97 -23.13
N GLN A 159 -4.69 -1.14 -23.88
CA GLN A 159 -4.96 0.29 -23.98
C GLN A 159 -5.68 0.55 -25.30
N THR A 160 -6.83 1.21 -25.23
CA THR A 160 -7.63 1.60 -26.40
C THR A 160 -7.97 3.07 -26.33
N GLU A 161 -8.46 3.66 -27.42
CA GLU A 161 -8.91 5.06 -27.44
C GLU A 161 -10.01 5.35 -26.40
N LYS A 162 -10.77 4.33 -25.98
CA LYS A 162 -11.87 4.45 -25.02
C LYS A 162 -11.41 4.36 -23.55
N GLY A 163 -10.18 3.92 -23.28
CA GLY A 163 -9.69 3.71 -21.93
C GLY A 163 -8.72 2.53 -21.80
N GLN A 164 -8.33 2.25 -20.57
CA GLN A 164 -7.40 1.17 -20.22
C GLN A 164 -8.16 0.02 -19.57
N THR A 165 -8.11 -1.16 -20.20
CA THR A 165 -8.64 -2.40 -19.63
C THR A 165 -7.49 -3.31 -19.20
N GLY A 166 -7.64 -3.96 -18.05
CA GLY A 166 -6.68 -4.95 -17.54
C GLY A 166 -7.38 -6.26 -17.22
N ARG A 167 -6.66 -7.37 -17.33
CA ARG A 167 -7.14 -8.70 -16.91
C ARG A 167 -6.02 -9.43 -16.19
N TRP A 168 -6.25 -9.78 -14.93
CA TRP A 168 -5.31 -10.54 -14.11
C TRP A 168 -5.89 -11.91 -13.81
N GLU A 169 -5.06 -12.94 -13.91
CA GLU A 169 -5.45 -14.31 -13.59
C GLU A 169 -4.62 -14.84 -12.43
N TYR A 170 -5.33 -15.30 -11.40
CA TYR A 170 -4.80 -16.01 -10.26
C TYR A 170 -5.16 -17.48 -10.41
N VAL A 171 -4.16 -18.35 -10.45
CA VAL A 171 -4.34 -19.80 -10.60
C VAL A 171 -3.71 -20.48 -9.40
N GLU A 172 -4.50 -21.32 -8.74
CA GLU A 172 -4.07 -22.12 -7.59
C GLU A 172 -3.76 -23.54 -8.07
N TYR A 173 -2.49 -23.94 -7.97
CA TYR A 173 -2.02 -25.27 -8.35
C TYR A 173 -1.90 -26.16 -7.12
N GLU A 174 -2.44 -27.38 -7.19
CA GLU A 174 -2.19 -28.46 -6.23
C GLU A 174 -1.17 -29.43 -6.84
N GLN A 175 -0.08 -29.68 -6.10
CA GLN A 175 0.91 -30.67 -6.49
C GLN A 175 0.49 -32.04 -5.97
N VAL A 176 0.12 -32.93 -6.89
CA VAL A 176 -0.23 -34.31 -6.57
C VAL A 176 0.96 -35.19 -6.92
N THR A 177 1.60 -35.76 -5.90
CA THR A 177 2.68 -36.73 -6.10
C THR A 177 2.11 -38.12 -6.28
N HIS A 178 2.45 -38.76 -7.40
CA HIS A 178 2.11 -40.14 -7.69
C HIS A 178 3.23 -41.05 -7.21
N TYR A 179 2.85 -42.22 -6.70
CA TYR A 179 3.80 -43.18 -6.14
C TYR A 179 3.63 -44.54 -6.77
N ASN A 180 4.75 -45.22 -6.98
CA ASN A 180 4.81 -46.60 -7.44
C ASN A 180 5.24 -47.50 -6.29
N TYR A 181 4.71 -48.71 -6.26
CA TYR A 181 5.18 -49.75 -5.35
C TYR A 181 6.32 -50.51 -6.01
N VAL A 182 7.50 -50.43 -5.40
CA VAL A 182 8.70 -51.09 -5.89
C VAL A 182 9.06 -52.19 -4.90
N ARG A 183 9.35 -53.37 -5.44
CA ARG A 183 9.81 -54.51 -4.66
C ARG A 183 11.33 -54.50 -4.64
N ASP A 184 11.91 -54.52 -3.45
CA ASP A 184 13.35 -54.71 -3.27
C ASP A 184 13.75 -56.09 -3.81
N PRO A 185 14.68 -56.19 -4.79
CA PRO A 185 15.14 -57.46 -5.34
C PRO A 185 15.81 -58.37 -4.32
N ILE A 186 16.39 -57.81 -3.25
CA ILE A 186 17.20 -58.55 -2.27
C ILE A 186 16.35 -58.97 -1.08
N SER A 187 15.64 -58.04 -0.45
CA SER A 187 14.81 -58.33 0.74
C SER A 187 13.39 -58.79 0.41
N GLY A 188 12.94 -58.61 -0.83
CA GLY A 188 11.58 -58.92 -1.27
C GLY A 188 10.50 -57.99 -0.72
N GLN A 189 10.86 -57.01 0.13
CA GLN A 189 9.95 -56.05 0.74
C GLN A 189 9.43 -55.05 -0.29
N VAL A 190 8.15 -54.70 -0.18
CA VAL A 190 7.52 -53.70 -1.06
C VAL A 190 7.50 -52.37 -0.34
N PHE A 191 8.07 -51.34 -0.95
CA PHE A 191 8.03 -49.98 -0.44
C PHE A 191 7.53 -49.00 -1.50
N ARG A 192 6.99 -47.87 -1.02
CA ARG A 192 6.40 -46.83 -1.85
C ARG A 192 7.50 -45.86 -2.29
N GLN A 193 7.71 -45.73 -3.60
CA GLN A 193 8.66 -44.79 -4.19
C GLN A 193 7.91 -43.69 -4.95
N ALA A 194 8.30 -42.43 -4.75
CA ALA A 194 7.74 -41.31 -5.51
C ALA A 194 8.12 -41.45 -6.99
N ALA A 195 7.12 -41.44 -7.87
CA ALA A 195 7.32 -41.64 -9.30
C ALA A 195 7.43 -40.30 -10.03
N TYR A 196 6.40 -39.46 -9.94
CA TYR A 196 6.35 -38.13 -10.54
C TYR A 196 5.33 -37.25 -9.81
N THR A 197 5.44 -35.95 -10.00
CA THR A 197 4.51 -34.95 -9.44
C THR A 197 3.81 -34.23 -10.58
N THR A 198 2.48 -34.17 -10.51
CA THR A 198 1.64 -33.44 -11.47
C THR A 198 1.08 -32.19 -10.79
N GLN A 199 1.05 -31.06 -11.49
CA GLN A 199 0.35 -29.85 -11.04
C GLN A 199 -1.07 -29.87 -11.62
N VAL A 200 -2.06 -29.85 -10.75
CA VAL A 200 -3.48 -29.79 -11.12
C VAL A 200 -4.01 -28.42 -10.73
N GLU A 201 -4.70 -27.75 -11.64
CA GLU A 201 -5.40 -26.48 -11.35
C GLU A 201 -6.59 -26.79 -10.42
N LYS A 202 -6.59 -26.17 -9.24
CA LYS A 202 -7.59 -26.36 -8.18
C LYS A 202 -8.59 -25.21 -8.12
N GLY A 203 -8.24 -24.08 -8.71
CA GLY A 203 -9.07 -22.89 -8.69
C GLY A 203 -8.45 -21.78 -9.52
N LYS A 204 -9.32 -21.05 -10.21
CA LYS A 204 -8.93 -19.90 -11.01
C LYS A 204 -9.82 -18.70 -10.68
N THR A 205 -9.20 -17.58 -10.38
CA THR A 205 -9.86 -16.29 -10.18
C THR A 205 -9.36 -15.30 -11.22
N VAL A 206 -10.28 -14.77 -12.02
CA VAL A 206 -10.01 -13.73 -13.01
C VAL A 206 -10.54 -12.41 -12.48
N VAL A 207 -9.70 -11.39 -12.52
CA VAL A 207 -10.01 -10.03 -12.12
C VAL A 207 -9.89 -9.14 -13.35
N GLU A 208 -10.96 -8.46 -13.71
CA GLU A 208 -10.94 -7.49 -14.79
C GLU A 208 -10.96 -6.07 -14.24
N PHE A 209 -10.18 -5.21 -14.89
CA PHE A 209 -10.01 -3.82 -14.53
C PHE A 209 -10.45 -2.95 -15.70
N GLU A 210 -11.11 -1.85 -15.37
CA GLU A 210 -11.40 -0.76 -16.28
C GLU A 210 -10.98 0.55 -15.60
N ASP A 211 -10.19 1.36 -16.29
CA ASP A 211 -9.68 2.66 -15.82
C ASP A 211 -9.01 2.61 -14.43
N GLY A 212 -8.35 1.48 -14.14
CA GLY A 212 -7.61 1.29 -12.88
C GLY A 212 -8.46 0.86 -11.70
N VAL A 213 -9.69 0.38 -11.93
CA VAL A 213 -10.60 -0.13 -10.90
C VAL A 213 -11.14 -1.51 -11.30
N VAL A 214 -11.30 -2.41 -10.33
CA VAL A 214 -11.92 -3.74 -10.55
C VAL A 214 -13.38 -3.56 -10.94
N THR A 215 -13.76 -4.11 -12.09
CA THR A 215 -15.15 -4.10 -12.58
C THR A 215 -15.81 -5.46 -12.49
N SER A 216 -15.06 -6.54 -12.74
CA SER A 216 -15.59 -7.91 -12.71
C SER A 216 -14.66 -8.87 -11.96
N LEU A 217 -15.27 -9.87 -11.32
CA LEU A 217 -14.62 -10.98 -10.64
C LEU A 217 -15.25 -12.27 -11.12
N GLU A 218 -14.46 -13.16 -11.69
CA GLU A 218 -14.88 -14.49 -12.13
C GLU A 218 -14.11 -15.54 -11.31
N GLU A 219 -14.84 -16.45 -10.66
CA GLU A 219 -14.27 -17.60 -9.96
C GLU A 219 -14.70 -18.88 -10.68
N SER A 220 -13.73 -19.76 -10.97
CA SER A 220 -13.95 -21.00 -11.73
C SER A 220 -13.19 -22.18 -11.11
N GLU A 221 -13.46 -23.38 -11.63
CA GLU A 221 -12.83 -24.64 -11.23
C GLU A 221 -12.98 -24.99 -9.75
N GLN A 222 -14.21 -25.18 -9.27
CA GLN A 222 -14.57 -25.69 -7.92
C GLN A 222 -14.66 -24.67 -6.77
N ARG A 223 -14.50 -23.37 -7.02
CA ARG A 223 -14.95 -22.35 -6.05
C ARG A 223 -16.47 -22.16 -6.12
N THR A 224 -17.16 -22.32 -4.99
CA THR A 224 -18.54 -21.83 -4.83
C THR A 224 -18.52 -20.31 -4.92
N ALA A 225 -19.36 -19.74 -5.78
CA ALA A 225 -19.48 -18.30 -5.96
C ALA A 225 -19.68 -17.61 -4.61
N SER A 226 -18.66 -16.88 -4.17
CA SER A 226 -18.75 -16.08 -2.95
C SER A 226 -19.57 -14.81 -3.24
N PRO A 227 -20.35 -14.30 -2.29
CA PRO A 227 -21.07 -13.04 -2.48
C PRO A 227 -20.07 -11.93 -2.80
N VAL A 228 -20.21 -11.32 -3.97
CA VAL A 228 -19.31 -10.27 -4.45
C VAL A 228 -19.54 -9.01 -3.62
N LYS A 229 -18.51 -8.59 -2.89
CA LYS A 229 -18.51 -7.32 -2.17
C LYS A 229 -18.20 -6.18 -3.14
N ILE A 230 -18.88 -5.05 -2.97
CA ILE A 230 -18.70 -3.84 -3.77
C ILE A 230 -18.22 -2.75 -2.82
N VAL A 231 -17.10 -2.13 -3.14
CA VAL A 231 -16.54 -0.99 -2.41
C VAL A 231 -16.66 0.26 -3.27
N VAL A 232 -16.98 1.40 -2.66
CA VAL A 232 -17.09 2.68 -3.37
C VAL A 232 -15.76 3.01 -4.04
N PRO A 233 -15.67 3.23 -5.37
CA PRO A 233 -14.43 3.56 -6.11
C PRO A 233 -13.54 4.63 -5.47
N PRO A 234 -12.22 4.68 -5.78
CA PRO A 234 -11.33 5.67 -5.20
C PRO A 234 -11.77 7.10 -5.52
N VAL A 235 -11.72 7.96 -4.51
CA VAL A 235 -12.06 9.38 -4.64
C VAL A 235 -10.90 10.12 -5.29
N VAL A 236 -11.16 10.80 -6.41
CA VAL A 236 -10.19 11.66 -7.09
C VAL A 236 -10.31 13.07 -6.54
N PHE A 237 -9.22 13.62 -6.01
CA PHE A 237 -9.15 15.03 -5.63
C PHE A 237 -8.74 15.85 -6.85
N VAL A 238 -9.43 16.97 -7.08
CA VAL A 238 -9.09 17.96 -8.10
C VAL A 238 -8.39 19.11 -7.37
N TRP A 239 -7.26 19.59 -7.88
CA TRP A 239 -6.33 20.48 -7.17
C TRP A 239 -6.36 21.94 -7.67
#